data_AF-A0A966YCZ7-F1
#
_entry.id   AF-A0A966YCZ7-F1
#
_cell.length_a   1.000
_cell.length_b   1.000
_cell.length_c   1.000
_cell.angle_alpha   90.00
_cell.angle_beta   90.00
_cell.angle_gamma   90.00
#
_symmetry.space_group_name_H-M   'P 1'
#
loop_
_entity.id
_entity.type
_entity.pdbx_description
1 polymer ?
#
loop_
_entity_poly.entity_id
_entity_poly.type
_entity_poly.pdbx_seq_one_letter_code
_entity_poly.pdbx_strand_id
1 'polypeptide(L)'
;MPAATLDARSTELFNGIRTVVFDVVGTLIEPAPSVARAYQAAGRRQGVELAESEIARRFSRAWARQEAADAAARPAFATSRQREHERWRLIVEEVFEQAAAAEDIFALLWEHFSRPESWQPIPVGCQLLDAARGAGCEVAVASNFDERLLPLARV
;
A
#
# COMPACT_ATOMS: atom_id res chain seq x y z
N MET A 1 2.18 -26.73 9.22
CA MET A 1 2.18 -26.81 7.74
C MET A 1 3.63 -26.94 7.32
N PRO A 2 4.04 -27.97 6.56
CA PRO A 2 5.42 -28.03 6.08
C PRO A 2 5.63 -26.88 5.09
N ALA A 3 6.77 -26.20 5.19
CA ALA A 3 7.21 -25.23 4.19
C ALA A 3 7.21 -25.94 2.83
N ALA A 4 6.55 -25.37 1.84
CA ALA A 4 6.63 -25.88 0.47
C ALA A 4 8.11 -25.82 0.06
N THR A 5 8.75 -26.99 -0.03
CA THR A 5 10.10 -27.12 -0.52
C THR A 5 10.13 -26.55 -1.93
N LEU A 6 10.92 -25.50 -2.14
CA LEU A 6 11.11 -24.90 -3.45
C LEU A 6 11.57 -25.99 -4.42
N ASP A 7 10.89 -26.12 -5.56
CA ASP A 7 11.31 -27.06 -6.60
C ASP A 7 12.67 -26.59 -7.18
N ALA A 8 13.42 -27.52 -7.77
CA ALA A 8 14.75 -27.23 -8.33
C ALA A 8 14.75 -26.10 -9.39
N ARG A 9 13.60 -25.77 -10.02
CA ARG A 9 13.50 -24.67 -10.99
C ARG A 9 13.54 -23.31 -10.32
N SER A 10 13.14 -23.23 -9.05
CA SER A 10 13.19 -22.00 -8.25
C SER A 10 14.62 -21.51 -8.06
N THR A 11 15.59 -22.44 -7.95
CA THR A 11 17.01 -22.11 -7.79
C THR A 11 17.64 -21.63 -9.09
N GLU A 12 17.20 -22.15 -10.24
CA GLU A 12 17.65 -21.66 -11.55
C GLU A 12 17.24 -20.21 -11.82
N LEU A 13 16.07 -19.79 -11.31
CA LEU A 13 15.55 -18.43 -11.46
C LEU A 13 16.51 -17.35 -10.93
N PHE A 14 17.27 -17.68 -9.88
CA PHE A 14 18.16 -16.75 -9.19
C PHE A 14 19.64 -16.95 -9.54
N ASN A 15 19.96 -17.85 -10.48
CA ASN A 15 21.35 -18.11 -10.84
C ASN A 15 22.02 -16.86 -11.42
N GLY A 16 23.18 -16.48 -10.87
CA GLY A 16 23.90 -15.25 -11.26
C GLY A 16 23.26 -13.95 -10.77
N ILE A 17 22.14 -14.01 -10.02
CA ILE A 17 21.50 -12.85 -9.42
C ILE A 17 22.09 -12.60 -8.04
N ARG A 18 22.60 -11.38 -7.81
CA ARG A 18 23.14 -10.97 -6.50
C ARG A 18 22.07 -10.43 -5.57
N THR A 19 21.13 -9.66 -6.11
CA THR A 19 20.13 -8.93 -5.33
C THR A 19 18.79 -9.00 -6.03
N VAL A 20 17.73 -9.28 -5.26
CA VAL A 20 16.33 -9.21 -5.72
C VAL A 20 15.64 -8.06 -5.00
N VAL A 21 15.01 -7.18 -5.77
CA VAL A 21 14.31 -6.01 -5.24
C VAL A 21 12.81 -6.22 -5.39
N PHE A 22 12.08 -6.14 -4.28
CA PHE A 22 10.63 -6.34 -4.24
C PHE A 22 9.90 -5.00 -4.06
N ASP A 23 8.80 -4.82 -4.78
CA ASP A 23 7.76 -3.90 -4.35
C ASP A 23 7.01 -4.49 -3.13
N VAL A 24 6.19 -3.69 -2.46
CA VAL A 24 5.55 -4.04 -1.18
C VAL A 24 4.07 -4.35 -1.36
N VAL A 25 3.25 -3.35 -1.70
CA VAL A 25 1.80 -3.50 -1.74
C VAL A 25 1.37 -4.17 -3.04
N GLY A 26 0.56 -5.22 -2.94
CA GLY A 26 0.17 -6.04 -4.09
C GLY A 26 1.27 -7.03 -4.54
N THR A 27 2.43 -7.01 -3.88
CA THR A 27 3.52 -7.96 -4.10
C THR A 27 3.79 -8.82 -2.87
N LEU A 28 4.16 -8.20 -1.75
CA LEU A 28 4.47 -8.87 -0.48
C LEU A 28 3.31 -8.83 0.51
N ILE A 29 2.57 -7.72 0.54
CA ILE A 29 1.44 -7.51 1.46
C ILE A 29 0.27 -6.87 0.72
N GLU A 30 -0.93 -7.04 1.26
CA GLU A 30 -2.15 -6.38 0.80
C GLU A 30 -2.98 -5.88 1.99
N PRO A 31 -3.82 -4.84 1.80
CA PRO A 31 -4.61 -4.30 2.89
C PRO A 31 -5.67 -5.30 3.37
N ALA A 32 -5.74 -5.49 4.69
CA ALA A 32 -6.73 -6.31 5.37
C ALA A 32 -7.26 -5.55 6.61
N PRO A 33 -8.52 -5.07 6.59
CA PRO A 33 -9.55 -5.25 5.58
C PRO A 33 -9.23 -4.50 4.26
N SER A 34 -10.04 -4.75 3.21
CA SER A 34 -9.91 -4.01 1.95
C SER A 34 -9.96 -2.48 2.15
N VAL A 35 -9.34 -1.72 1.25
CA VAL A 35 -9.31 -0.25 1.33
C VAL A 35 -10.72 0.33 1.47
N ALA A 36 -11.68 -0.12 0.65
CA ALA A 36 -13.05 0.37 0.70
C ALA A 36 -13.72 0.10 2.05
N ARG A 37 -13.44 -1.06 2.66
CA ARG A 37 -13.98 -1.43 3.98
C ARG A 37 -13.32 -0.65 5.12
N ALA A 38 -12.02 -0.39 5.05
CA ALA A 38 -11.31 0.48 6.00
C ALA A 38 -11.89 1.91 5.96
N TYR A 39 -12.08 2.46 4.75
CA TYR A 39 -12.74 3.76 4.54
C TYR A 39 -14.17 3.78 5.08
N GLN A 40 -14.96 2.74 4.82
CA GLN A 40 -16.32 2.64 5.36
C GLN A 40 -16.30 2.67 6.88
N ALA A 41 -15.44 1.88 7.52
CA ALA A 41 -15.34 1.84 8.97
C ALA A 41 -14.92 3.19 9.57
N ALA A 42 -13.99 3.90 8.91
CA ALA A 42 -13.57 5.23 9.34
C ALA A 42 -14.70 6.28 9.19
N GLY A 43 -15.41 6.28 8.06
CA GLY A 43 -16.56 7.14 7.84
C GLY A 43 -17.67 6.92 8.88
N ARG A 44 -18.01 5.66 9.15
CA ARG A 44 -19.02 5.28 10.16
C ARG A 44 -18.71 5.82 11.56
N ARG A 45 -17.43 5.78 11.97
CA ARG A 45 -17.00 6.33 13.26
C ARG A 45 -17.24 7.83 13.38
N GLN A 46 -17.31 8.53 12.25
CA GLN A 46 -17.58 9.96 12.17
C GLN A 46 -19.02 10.28 11.74
N GLY A 47 -19.92 9.28 11.76
CA GLY A 47 -21.33 9.46 11.41
C GLY A 47 -21.62 9.55 9.91
N VAL A 48 -20.66 9.20 9.04
CA VAL A 48 -20.84 9.19 7.58
C VAL A 48 -21.01 7.76 7.07
N GLU A 49 -22.18 7.47 6.52
CA GLU A 49 -22.50 6.15 5.94
C GLU A 49 -22.35 6.18 4.42
N LEU A 50 -21.41 5.36 3.90
CA LEU A 50 -21.25 5.11 2.47
C LEU A 50 -21.09 3.61 2.22
N ALA A 51 -21.63 3.14 1.09
CA ALA A 51 -21.41 1.75 0.65
C ALA A 51 -19.96 1.55 0.19
N GLU A 52 -19.39 0.36 0.40
CA GLU A 52 -18.03 0.02 -0.04
C GLU A 52 -17.85 0.24 -1.56
N SER A 53 -18.87 -0.05 -2.37
CA SER A 53 -18.86 0.18 -3.83
C SER A 53 -18.77 1.66 -4.21
N GLU A 54 -19.47 2.52 -3.47
CA GLU A 54 -19.44 3.97 -3.68
C GLU A 54 -18.10 4.55 -3.28
N ILE A 55 -17.55 4.10 -2.14
CA ILE A 55 -16.20 4.45 -1.69
C ILE A 55 -15.17 4.04 -2.75
N ALA A 56 -15.21 2.79 -3.24
CA ALA A 56 -14.28 2.31 -4.25
C ALA A 56 -14.35 3.14 -5.54
N ARG A 57 -15.56 3.47 -6.00
CA ARG A 57 -15.77 4.32 -7.19
C ARG A 57 -15.18 5.72 -7.00
N ARG A 58 -15.45 6.36 -5.86
CA ARG A 58 -14.94 7.71 -5.56
C ARG A 58 -13.43 7.70 -5.36
N PHE A 59 -12.90 6.68 -4.69
CA PHE A 59 -11.47 6.49 -4.48
C PHE A 59 -10.73 6.42 -5.82
N SER A 60 -11.18 5.58 -6.75
CA SER A 60 -10.56 5.45 -8.07
C SER A 60 -10.53 6.78 -8.83
N ARG A 61 -11.60 7.58 -8.73
CA ARG A 61 -11.66 8.92 -9.35
C ARG A 61 -10.68 9.89 -8.68
N ALA A 62 -10.66 9.94 -7.36
CA ALA A 62 -9.79 10.83 -6.59
C ALA A 62 -8.31 10.46 -6.81
N TRP A 63 -7.99 9.16 -6.80
CA TRP A 63 -6.67 8.64 -7.13
C TRP A 63 -6.21 9.10 -8.53
N ALA A 64 -7.03 8.89 -9.56
CA ALA A 64 -6.70 9.29 -10.92
C ALA A 64 -6.47 10.80 -11.07
N ARG A 65 -7.22 11.64 -10.32
CA ARG A 65 -7.01 13.09 -10.29
C ARG A 65 -5.68 13.47 -9.66
N GLN A 66 -5.33 12.86 -8.52
CA GLN A 66 -4.04 13.10 -7.90
C GLN A 66 -2.88 12.60 -8.77
N GLU A 67 -3.05 11.46 -9.45
CA GLU A 67 -2.08 10.92 -10.40
C GLU A 67 -1.80 11.90 -11.54
N ALA A 68 -2.86 12.45 -12.13
CA ALA A 68 -2.73 13.46 -13.17
C ALA A 68 -2.05 14.74 -12.66
N ALA A 69 -2.34 15.16 -11.42
CA ALA A 69 -1.68 16.32 -10.81
C ALA A 69 -0.17 16.08 -10.61
N ASP A 70 0.23 14.90 -10.14
CA ASP A 70 1.63 14.53 -9.95
C ASP A 70 2.38 14.41 -11.28
N ALA A 71 1.72 13.86 -12.31
CA ALA A 71 2.26 13.78 -13.65
C ALA A 71 2.47 15.18 -14.29
N ALA A 72 1.61 16.15 -13.97
CA ALA A 72 1.69 17.51 -14.49
C ALA A 72 2.70 18.40 -13.73
N ALA A 73 3.17 17.97 -12.56
CA ALA A 73 4.17 18.69 -11.77
C ALA A 73 5.51 18.81 -12.52
N ARG A 74 6.39 19.71 -12.05
CA ARG A 74 7.73 19.92 -12.62
C ARG A 74 8.79 19.89 -11.50
N PRO A 75 9.64 18.85 -11.42
CA PRO A 75 9.62 17.64 -12.25
C PRO A 75 8.35 16.79 -12.00
N ALA A 76 7.92 16.02 -13.00
CA ALA A 76 6.79 15.10 -12.86
C ALA A 76 7.12 14.04 -11.80
N PHE A 77 6.13 13.68 -10.98
CA PHE A 77 6.27 12.71 -9.89
C PHE A 77 7.42 13.02 -8.91
N ALA A 78 7.66 14.31 -8.64
CA ALA A 78 8.63 14.72 -7.64
C ALA A 78 8.26 14.14 -6.25
N THR A 79 9.16 13.36 -5.66
CA THR A 79 8.97 12.78 -4.33
C THR A 79 9.03 13.85 -3.24
N SER A 80 8.03 13.87 -2.36
CA SER A 80 7.97 14.79 -1.23
C SER A 80 7.03 14.25 -0.17
N ARG A 81 7.50 14.11 1.08
CA ARG A 81 6.68 13.66 2.22
C ARG A 81 5.44 14.53 2.42
N GLN A 82 5.60 15.85 2.27
CA GLN A 82 4.48 16.79 2.36
C GLN A 82 3.45 16.50 1.28
N ARG A 83 3.90 16.29 0.04
CA ARG A 83 3.03 16.00 -1.10
C ARG A 83 2.32 14.65 -0.94
N GLU A 84 3.03 13.62 -0.49
CA GLU A 84 2.50 12.28 -0.24
C GLU A 84 1.38 12.31 0.81
N HIS A 85 1.61 13.00 1.93
CA HIS A 85 0.59 13.20 2.96
C HIS A 85 -0.61 13.99 2.42
N GLU A 86 -0.37 15.12 1.74
CA GLU A 86 -1.42 15.94 1.15
C GLU A 86 -2.22 15.18 0.09
N ARG A 87 -1.58 14.32 -0.71
CA ARG A 87 -2.22 13.47 -1.72
C ARG A 87 -3.28 12.60 -1.06
N TRP A 88 -2.92 11.91 0.02
CA TRP A 88 -3.85 11.04 0.73
C TRP A 88 -4.97 11.83 1.41
N ARG A 89 -4.66 12.99 2.00
CA ARG A 89 -5.64 13.91 2.59
C ARG A 89 -6.70 14.32 1.55
N LEU A 90 -6.26 14.80 0.38
CA LEU A 90 -7.14 15.20 -0.74
C LEU A 90 -7.97 14.03 -1.28
N ILE A 91 -7.40 12.81 -1.33
CA ILE A 91 -8.16 11.61 -1.74
C ILE A 91 -9.29 11.33 -0.75
N VAL A 92 -9.01 11.36 0.55
CA VAL A 92 -10.05 11.13 1.58
C VAL A 92 -11.10 12.23 1.51
N GLU A 93 -10.71 13.50 1.41
CA GLU A 93 -11.64 14.62 1.24
C GLU A 93 -12.57 14.44 0.03
N GLU A 94 -12.04 14.01 -1.12
CA GLU A 94 -12.87 13.78 -2.30
C GLU A 94 -13.79 12.56 -2.16
N VAL A 95 -13.33 11.48 -1.51
CA VAL A 95 -14.16 10.30 -1.24
C VAL A 95 -15.37 10.65 -0.37
N PHE A 96 -15.17 11.49 0.64
CA PHE A 96 -16.22 11.93 1.54
C PHE A 96 -16.86 13.26 1.16
N GLU A 97 -16.70 13.71 -0.10
CA GLU A 97 -17.33 14.92 -0.66
C GLU A 97 -17.19 16.16 0.24
N GLN A 98 -15.99 16.36 0.79
CA GLN A 98 -15.69 17.48 1.67
C GLN A 98 -16.62 17.57 2.89
N ALA A 99 -17.10 16.42 3.40
CA ALA A 99 -17.83 16.35 4.65
C ALA A 99 -17.04 17.05 5.77
N ALA A 100 -17.75 17.68 6.72
CA ALA A 100 -17.13 18.38 7.84
C ALA A 100 -16.15 17.49 8.65
N ALA A 101 -16.39 16.17 8.66
CA ALA A 101 -15.54 15.19 9.34
C ALA A 101 -14.43 14.59 8.47
N ALA A 102 -14.21 15.07 7.23
CA ALA A 102 -13.23 14.46 6.31
C ALA A 102 -11.79 14.45 6.88
N GLU A 103 -11.41 15.48 7.63
CA GLU A 103 -10.09 15.56 8.27
C GLU A 103 -9.96 14.51 9.39
N ASP A 104 -10.99 14.33 10.21
CA ASP A 104 -11.00 13.29 11.26
C ASP A 104 -11.00 11.88 10.66
N ILE A 105 -11.71 11.69 9.54
CA ILE A 105 -11.68 10.43 8.78
C ILE A 105 -10.28 10.18 8.20
N PHE A 106 -9.64 11.22 7.66
CA PHE A 106 -8.28 11.13 7.16
C PHE A 106 -7.30 10.72 8.28
N ALA A 107 -7.36 11.36 9.45
CA ALA A 107 -6.51 11.00 10.58
C ALA A 107 -6.69 9.53 11.01
N LEU A 108 -7.94 9.04 11.06
CA LEU A 108 -8.23 7.64 11.35
C LEU A 108 -7.64 6.67 10.31
N LEU A 109 -7.73 7.01 9.01
CA LEU A 109 -7.21 6.18 7.94
C LEU A 109 -5.69 6.24 7.84
N TRP A 110 -5.11 7.41 8.07
CA TRP A 110 -3.66 7.59 8.11
C TRP A 110 -3.02 6.69 9.15
N GLU A 111 -3.59 6.68 10.35
CA GLU A 111 -3.19 5.81 11.46
C GLU A 111 -3.58 4.34 11.26
N HIS A 112 -4.68 4.05 10.56
CA HIS A 112 -5.01 2.67 10.24
C HIS A 112 -3.93 2.05 9.34
N PHE A 113 -3.55 2.71 8.26
CA PHE A 113 -2.59 2.17 7.30
C PHE A 113 -1.12 2.26 7.75
N SER A 114 -0.83 2.88 8.91
CA SER A 114 0.51 2.87 9.53
C SER A 114 0.77 1.62 10.39
N ARG A 115 -0.27 0.80 10.64
CA ARG A 115 -0.22 -0.35 11.56
C ARG A 115 -0.01 -1.67 10.83
N PRO A 116 0.88 -2.56 11.28
CA PRO A 116 1.08 -3.89 10.68
C PRO A 116 -0.21 -4.70 10.57
N GLU A 117 -1.13 -4.56 11.53
CA GLU A 117 -2.38 -5.33 11.60
C GLU A 117 -3.39 -4.97 10.50
N SER A 118 -3.15 -3.86 9.79
CA SER A 118 -3.96 -3.44 8.63
C SER A 118 -3.50 -4.09 7.32
N TRP A 119 -2.50 -4.96 7.39
CA TRP A 119 -1.89 -5.63 6.26
C TRP A 119 -1.87 -7.13 6.50
N GLN A 120 -1.99 -7.90 5.42
CA GLN A 120 -1.78 -9.34 5.45
C GLN A 120 -0.76 -9.73 4.38
N PRO A 121 0.03 -10.80 4.62
CA PRO A 121 1.00 -11.28 3.65
C PRO A 121 0.32 -11.85 2.41
N ILE A 122 0.90 -11.58 1.24
CA ILE A 122 0.56 -12.25 -0.01
C ILE A 122 1.41 -13.53 -0.10
N PRO A 123 0.83 -14.73 0.02
CA PRO A 123 1.61 -15.96 0.21
C PRO A 123 2.64 -16.22 -0.89
N VAL A 124 2.28 -15.95 -2.16
CA VAL A 124 3.19 -16.15 -3.29
C VAL A 124 4.37 -15.19 -3.28
N GLY A 125 4.15 -13.93 -2.90
CA GLY A 125 5.23 -12.94 -2.78
C GLY A 125 6.20 -13.29 -1.67
N CYS A 126 5.69 -13.70 -0.51
CA CYS A 126 6.52 -14.17 0.60
C CYS A 126 7.33 -15.42 0.22
N GLN A 127 6.73 -16.37 -0.50
CA GLN A 127 7.44 -17.56 -0.99
C GLN A 127 8.59 -17.20 -1.94
N LEU A 128 8.39 -16.23 -2.84
CA LEU A 128 9.45 -15.76 -3.75
C LEU A 128 10.57 -15.03 -3.01
N LEU A 129 10.22 -14.24 -1.98
CA LEU A 129 11.18 -13.58 -1.11
C LEU A 129 12.04 -14.61 -0.36
N ASP A 130 11.41 -15.62 0.24
CA ASP A 130 12.12 -16.70 0.93
C ASP A 130 12.98 -17.52 -0.03
N ALA A 131 12.52 -17.72 -1.27
CA ALA A 131 13.29 -18.39 -2.31
C ALA A 131 14.55 -17.62 -2.73
N ALA A 132 14.43 -16.31 -2.94
CA ALA A 132 15.58 -15.46 -3.24
C ALA A 132 16.62 -15.52 -2.11
N ARG A 133 16.17 -15.41 -0.85
CA ARG A 133 17.04 -15.56 0.33
C ARG A 133 17.69 -16.94 0.39
N GLY A 134 16.91 -18.01 0.17
CA GLY A 134 17.39 -19.39 0.16
C GLY A 134 18.41 -19.68 -0.95
N ALA A 135 18.33 -18.96 -2.06
CA ALA A 135 19.31 -19.01 -3.16
C ALA A 135 20.58 -18.17 -2.89
N GLY A 136 20.67 -17.49 -1.75
CA GLY A 136 21.81 -16.66 -1.37
C GLY A 136 21.79 -15.25 -1.96
N CYS A 137 20.66 -14.81 -2.53
CA CYS A 137 20.52 -13.42 -2.97
C CYS A 137 20.32 -12.50 -1.76
N GLU A 138 20.90 -11.30 -1.85
CA GLU A 138 20.45 -10.17 -1.05
C GLU A 138 19.02 -9.80 -1.44
N VAL A 139 18.21 -9.36 -0.48
CA VAL A 139 16.87 -8.86 -0.75
C VAL A 139 16.74 -7.41 -0.32
N ALA A 140 16.13 -6.60 -1.18
CA ALA A 140 15.83 -5.21 -0.90
C ALA A 140 14.37 -4.90 -1.21
N VAL A 141 13.87 -3.80 -0.67
CA VAL A 141 12.55 -3.26 -0.96
C VAL A 141 12.70 -1.95 -1.74
N ALA A 142 11.94 -1.81 -2.82
CA ALA A 142 11.77 -0.55 -3.53
C ALA A 142 10.27 -0.33 -3.77
N SER A 143 9.69 0.66 -3.11
CA SER A 143 8.26 0.92 -3.18
C SER A 143 7.98 2.41 -3.25
N ASN A 144 6.91 2.76 -3.95
CA ASN A 144 6.35 4.11 -4.02
C ASN A 144 5.47 4.43 -2.80
N PHE A 145 5.45 3.56 -1.79
CA PHE A 145 4.79 3.79 -0.52
C PHE A 145 5.40 5.01 0.18
N ASP A 146 4.56 5.83 0.80
CA ASP A 146 4.98 6.96 1.63
C ASP A 146 5.71 6.53 2.92
N GLU A 147 6.08 7.50 3.75
CA GLU A 147 6.91 7.30 4.94
C GLU A 147 6.38 6.28 5.96
N ARG A 148 5.08 5.95 5.91
CA ARG A 148 4.48 4.92 6.78
C ARG A 148 5.05 3.52 6.50
N LEU A 149 5.70 3.28 5.37
CA LEU A 149 6.38 2.02 5.12
C LEU A 149 7.58 1.81 6.04
N LEU A 150 8.29 2.86 6.45
CA LEU A 150 9.51 2.74 7.27
C LEU A 150 9.28 1.98 8.59
N PRO A 151 8.23 2.27 9.39
CA PRO A 151 7.93 1.47 10.58
C PRO A 151 7.38 0.07 10.26
N LEU A 152 6.75 -0.14 9.09
CA LEU A 152 6.20 -1.45 8.68
C LEU A 152 7.28 -2.43 8.19
N ALA A 153 8.30 -1.92 7.50
CA ALA A 153 9.38 -2.70 6.90
C ALA A 153 10.58 -2.89 7.84
N ARG A 154 10.40 -2.75 9.16
CA ARG A 154 11.48 -2.96 10.13
C ARG A 154 11.95 -4.42 10.07
N VAL A 155 13.24 -4.55 9.75
CA VAL A 155 14.04 -5.78 9.81
C VAL A 155 14.28 -6.23 11.25
#